data_AF-W1V2S1-F1
#
_entry.id   AF-W1V2S1-F1
#
_cell.length_a   1.000
_cell.length_b   1.000
_cell.length_c   1.000
_cell.angle_alpha   90.00
_cell.angle_beta   90.00
_cell.angle_gamma   90.00
#
_symmetry.space_group_name_H-M   'P 1'
#
loop_
_entity.id
_entity.type
_entity.pdbx_description
1 polymer ?
#
loop_
_entity_poly.entity_id
_entity_poly.type
_entity_poly.pdbx_seq_one_letter_code
_entity_poly.pdbx_strand_id
1 'polypeptide(L)'
;SKLVKVKQCFPNLYSLNFTSRVFHKRLWNESTVHARGLFVDRITGDVKLRSYNKFFNLGERPETELDNLANTLSFPVEIRTKENGYLAILGVINEELVFASKSTTEGIHVDLFKKLFHRLPENLQAEIKDLLARNNCSMIFEVISQEDTHIIKYDQDH
;
A
#
# COMPACT_ATOMS: atom_id res chain seq x y z
N SER A 1 0.10 -5.36 -20.90
CA SER A 1 1.51 -5.64 -20.52
C SER A 1 1.60 -7.00 -19.85
N LYS A 2 2.69 -7.78 -20.05
CA LYS A 2 2.91 -9.07 -19.34
C LYS A 2 3.43 -8.87 -17.90
N LEU A 3 3.79 -7.64 -17.53
CA LEU A 3 4.46 -7.31 -16.28
C LEU A 3 3.54 -6.66 -15.24
N VAL A 4 2.44 -6.03 -15.68
CA VAL A 4 1.43 -5.42 -14.81
C VAL A 4 0.09 -6.11 -15.03
N LYS A 5 -0.50 -6.60 -13.94
CA LYS A 5 -1.85 -7.16 -13.88
C LYS A 5 -2.83 -6.05 -13.51
N VAL A 6 -3.97 -6.06 -14.18
CA VAL A 6 -5.13 -5.20 -13.87
C VAL A 6 -6.20 -6.08 -13.22
N LYS A 7 -6.73 -5.66 -12.07
CA LYS A 7 -7.88 -6.29 -11.41
C LYS A 7 -8.99 -5.26 -11.25
N GLN A 8 -10.23 -5.61 -11.59
CA GLN A 8 -11.39 -4.77 -11.26
C GLN A 8 -11.66 -4.83 -9.75
N CYS A 9 -11.96 -3.69 -9.16
CA CYS A 9 -12.23 -3.50 -7.74
C CYS A 9 -13.39 -2.52 -7.56
N PHE A 10 -14.13 -2.68 -6.47
CA PHE A 10 -15.21 -1.78 -6.08
C PHE A 10 -14.63 -0.48 -5.46
N PRO A 11 -15.27 0.70 -5.55
CA PRO A 11 -16.54 1.01 -6.22
C PRO A 11 -16.47 1.14 -7.75
N ASN A 12 -15.39 1.72 -8.28
CA ASN A 12 -15.16 1.84 -9.73
C ASN A 12 -13.66 1.89 -10.03
N LEU A 13 -12.90 0.91 -9.53
CA LEU A 13 -11.44 0.95 -9.54
C LEU A 13 -10.82 -0.16 -10.39
N TYR A 14 -9.68 0.16 -11.00
CA TYR A 14 -8.69 -0.82 -11.42
C TYR A 14 -7.54 -0.82 -10.42
N SER A 15 -7.23 -1.99 -9.87
CA SER A 15 -5.97 -2.22 -9.15
C SER A 15 -4.88 -2.63 -10.13
N LEU A 16 -3.79 -1.87 -10.17
CA LEU A 16 -2.62 -2.09 -11.02
C LEU A 16 -1.48 -2.67 -10.17
N ASN A 17 -1.10 -3.92 -10.45
CA ASN A 17 -0.08 -4.61 -9.66
C ASN A 17 0.96 -5.27 -10.55
N PHE A 18 2.23 -5.21 -10.15
CA PHE A 18 3.26 -6.04 -10.78
C PHE A 18 2.92 -7.53 -10.63
N THR A 19 3.25 -8.33 -11.64
CA THR A 19 3.04 -9.78 -11.59
C THR A 19 4.08 -10.46 -10.71
N SER A 20 3.78 -11.66 -10.20
CA SER A 20 4.77 -12.48 -9.46
C SER A 20 6.05 -12.69 -10.26
N ARG A 21 5.93 -12.83 -11.60
CA ARG A 21 7.07 -12.91 -12.51
C ARG A 21 8.01 -11.71 -12.40
N VAL A 22 7.48 -10.49 -12.28
CA VAL A 22 8.30 -9.29 -12.09
C VAL A 22 9.13 -9.40 -10.82
N PHE A 23 8.49 -9.81 -9.73
CA PHE A 23 9.14 -9.99 -8.43
C PHE A 23 10.25 -11.05 -8.49
N HIS A 24 9.93 -12.26 -8.95
CA HIS A 24 10.88 -13.38 -8.95
C HIS A 24 12.02 -13.20 -9.95
N LYS A 25 11.76 -12.59 -11.12
CA LYS A 25 12.77 -12.37 -12.17
C LYS A 25 13.42 -10.99 -12.11
N ARG A 26 13.13 -10.19 -11.08
CA ARG A 26 13.63 -8.82 -10.90
C ARG A 26 13.45 -7.92 -12.13
N LEU A 27 12.30 -8.06 -12.81
CA LEU A 27 12.00 -7.33 -14.06
C LEU A 27 11.44 -5.92 -13.77
N TRP A 28 12.20 -5.15 -12.99
CA TRP A 28 11.81 -3.83 -12.51
C TRP A 28 12.10 -2.76 -13.56
N ASN A 29 11.07 -1.98 -13.87
CA ASN A 29 11.08 -0.78 -14.69
C ASN A 29 10.15 0.26 -14.08
N GLU A 30 10.11 1.46 -14.66
CA GLU A 30 9.29 2.57 -14.18
C GLU A 30 7.84 2.15 -13.89
N SER A 31 7.14 1.51 -14.83
CA SER A 31 5.75 1.11 -14.61
C SER A 31 5.58 0.08 -13.48
N THR A 32 6.46 -0.92 -13.40
CA THR A 32 6.36 -1.97 -12.38
C THR A 32 6.74 -1.51 -10.97
N VAL A 33 7.64 -0.53 -10.87
CA VAL A 33 7.98 0.12 -9.60
C VAL A 33 6.79 0.90 -9.05
N HIS A 34 6.03 1.55 -9.93
CA HIS A 34 4.79 2.24 -9.55
C HIS A 34 3.62 1.28 -9.29
N ALA A 35 3.59 0.09 -9.89
CA ALA A 35 2.50 -0.89 -9.76
C ALA A 35 2.52 -1.68 -8.43
N ARG A 36 2.57 -0.98 -7.28
CA ARG A 36 2.46 -1.52 -5.93
C ARG A 36 1.42 -0.71 -5.15
N GLY A 37 0.25 -1.28 -4.84
CA GLY A 37 -0.82 -0.54 -4.16
C GLY A 37 -1.26 0.68 -4.97
N LEU A 38 -1.57 0.48 -6.26
CA LEU A 38 -2.04 1.54 -7.15
C LEU A 38 -3.46 1.22 -7.59
N PHE A 39 -4.40 2.10 -7.28
CA PHE A 39 -5.79 1.98 -7.71
C PHE A 39 -6.20 3.24 -8.45
N VAL A 40 -6.72 3.05 -9.66
CA VAL A 40 -7.16 4.14 -10.53
C VAL A 40 -8.65 4.01 -10.82
N ASP A 41 -9.33 5.13 -11.02
CA ASP A 41 -10.71 5.13 -11.50
C ASP A 41 -10.79 4.53 -12.92
N ARG A 42 -11.79 3.69 -13.14
CA ARG A 42 -11.90 2.89 -14.38
C ARG A 42 -12.27 3.72 -15.62
N ILE A 43 -12.80 4.92 -15.42
CA ILE A 43 -13.30 5.79 -16.51
C ILE A 43 -12.25 6.86 -16.81
N THR A 44 -11.82 7.59 -15.78
CA THR A 44 -10.93 8.75 -15.87
C THR A 44 -9.45 8.35 -15.88
N GLY A 45 -9.09 7.23 -15.24
CA GLY A 45 -7.69 6.85 -15.02
C GLY A 45 -7.02 7.58 -13.85
N ASP A 46 -7.75 8.44 -13.14
CA ASP A 46 -7.25 9.15 -11.96
C ASP A 46 -6.80 8.19 -10.88
N VAL A 47 -5.67 8.50 -10.22
CA VAL A 47 -5.26 7.77 -9.01
C VAL A 47 -6.22 8.06 -7.86
N LYS A 48 -6.85 7.03 -7.31
CA LYS A 48 -7.80 7.15 -6.19
C LYS A 48 -7.27 6.55 -4.89
N LEU A 49 -6.42 5.52 -4.96
CA LEU A 49 -5.70 4.99 -3.79
C LEU A 49 -4.25 4.70 -4.17
N ARG A 50 -3.32 5.09 -3.30
CA ARG A 50 -1.89 4.99 -3.59
C ARG A 50 -1.07 4.60 -2.37
N SER A 51 -0.27 3.55 -2.52
CA SER A 51 0.84 3.20 -1.63
C SER A 51 2.18 3.63 -2.20
N TYR A 52 3.25 3.36 -1.47
CA TYR A 52 4.62 3.62 -1.88
C TYR A 52 4.98 2.93 -3.20
N ASN A 53 5.89 3.55 -3.93
CA ASN A 53 6.65 2.86 -4.97
C ASN A 53 7.34 1.61 -4.37
N LYS A 54 7.57 0.59 -5.19
CA LYS A 54 8.40 -0.55 -4.77
C LYS A 54 9.80 -0.03 -4.43
N PHE A 55 10.18 -0.17 -3.17
CA PHE A 55 11.54 0.03 -2.69
C PHE A 55 12.24 -1.33 -2.53
N PHE A 56 13.56 -1.31 -2.51
CA PHE A 56 14.41 -2.50 -2.57
C PHE A 56 15.31 -2.57 -1.34
N ASN A 57 15.80 -3.76 -1.05
CA ASN A 57 16.78 -3.94 0.01
C ASN A 57 18.12 -3.29 -0.38
N LEU A 58 18.95 -3.01 0.62
CA LEU A 58 20.32 -2.56 0.42
C LEU A 58 21.09 -3.59 -0.43
N GLY A 59 21.77 -3.13 -1.47
CA GLY A 59 22.54 -3.98 -2.41
C GLY A 59 21.68 -4.88 -3.31
N GLU A 60 20.36 -4.69 -3.37
CA GLU A 60 19.50 -5.46 -4.29
C GLU A 60 19.60 -4.94 -5.73
N ARG A 61 19.89 -3.65 -5.89
CA ARG A 61 19.87 -2.90 -7.13
C ARG A 61 21.04 -1.93 -7.18
N PRO A 62 21.54 -1.55 -8.38
CA PRO A 62 22.57 -0.52 -8.49
C PRO A 62 22.23 0.74 -7.70
N GLU A 63 21.00 1.24 -7.80
CA GLU A 63 20.53 2.42 -7.07
C GLU A 63 20.46 2.25 -5.53
N THR A 64 20.50 1.02 -5.02
CA THR A 64 20.51 0.74 -3.56
C THR A 64 21.86 0.23 -3.05
N GLU A 65 22.93 0.32 -3.84
CA GLU A 65 24.29 0.11 -3.36
C GLU A 65 24.75 1.27 -2.48
N LEU A 66 25.58 1.00 -1.46
CA LEU A 66 26.03 2.03 -0.50
C LEU A 66 26.71 3.23 -1.18
N ASP A 67 27.59 2.97 -2.16
CA ASP A 67 28.29 4.02 -2.90
C ASP A 67 27.32 4.90 -3.71
N ASN A 68 26.25 4.31 -4.26
CA ASN A 68 25.25 5.05 -5.02
C ASN A 68 24.28 5.80 -4.10
N LEU A 69 23.92 5.21 -2.96
CA LEU A 69 23.11 5.86 -1.92
C LEU A 69 23.82 7.10 -1.35
N ALA A 70 25.14 7.04 -1.13
CA ALA A 70 25.92 8.18 -0.66
C ALA A 70 25.80 9.42 -1.57
N ASN A 71 25.57 9.20 -2.88
CA ASN A 71 25.41 10.26 -3.87
C ASN A 71 23.96 10.67 -4.13
N THR A 72 22.96 9.88 -3.69
CA THR A 72 21.54 10.07 -4.02
C THR A 72 20.64 10.34 -2.83
N LEU A 73 21.07 10.02 -1.61
CA LEU A 73 20.30 10.30 -0.40
C LEU A 73 20.19 11.80 -0.13
N SER A 74 18.98 12.24 0.14
CA SER A 74 18.70 13.58 0.68
C SER A 74 18.53 13.49 2.19
N PHE A 75 19.29 14.31 2.92
CA PHE A 75 19.23 14.36 4.38
C PHE A 75 18.20 15.40 4.88
N PRO A 76 17.56 15.18 6.05
CA PRO A 76 17.76 14.04 6.94
C PRO A 76 17.11 12.74 6.43
N VAL A 77 17.82 11.62 6.62
CA VAL A 77 17.27 10.29 6.37
C VAL A 77 16.48 9.85 7.60
N GLU A 78 15.28 9.32 7.37
CA GLU A 78 14.44 8.76 8.41
C GLU A 78 14.49 7.22 8.35
N ILE A 79 14.71 6.60 9.51
CA ILE A 79 14.68 5.15 9.67
C ILE A 79 13.41 4.81 10.45
N ARG A 80 12.61 3.88 9.92
CA ARG A 80 11.39 3.39 10.54
C ARG A 80 11.52 1.89 10.82
N THR A 81 10.89 1.43 11.90
CA THR A 81 10.72 -0.01 12.14
C THR A 81 9.95 -0.64 10.97
N LYS A 82 10.49 -1.73 10.42
CA LYS A 82 9.80 -2.50 9.40
C LYS A 82 8.98 -3.60 10.06
N GLU A 83 7.71 -3.29 10.31
CA GLU A 83 6.74 -4.26 10.78
C GLU A 83 6.55 -5.43 9.79
N ASN A 84 5.98 -6.53 10.30
CA ASN A 84 5.81 -7.79 9.57
C ASN A 84 4.36 -8.25 9.60
N GLY A 85 3.53 -7.54 8.85
CA GLY A 85 2.14 -7.89 8.59
C GLY A 85 1.84 -7.77 7.11
N TYR A 86 0.70 -7.17 6.78
CA TYR A 86 0.35 -6.87 5.40
C TYR A 86 0.01 -5.40 5.18
N LEU A 87 0.31 -4.96 3.96
CA LEU A 87 0.01 -3.61 3.50
C LEU A 87 -1.51 -3.40 3.36
N ALA A 88 -2.03 -2.41 4.08
CA ALA A 88 -3.35 -1.85 3.87
C ALA A 88 -3.29 -0.37 3.48
N ILE A 89 -4.33 0.06 2.76
CA ILE A 89 -4.45 1.39 2.18
C ILE A 89 -5.87 1.87 2.46
N LEU A 90 -5.98 3.07 3.01
CA LEU A 90 -7.23 3.75 3.27
C LEU A 90 -7.28 5.05 2.47
N GLY A 91 -8.44 5.36 1.90
CA GLY A 91 -8.70 6.63 1.25
C GLY A 91 -10.19 6.96 1.27
N VAL A 92 -10.54 8.07 0.62
CA VAL A 92 -11.94 8.50 0.50
C VAL A 92 -12.29 8.61 -0.98
N ILE A 93 -13.40 8.00 -1.37
CA ILE A 93 -13.95 8.06 -2.73
C ILE A 93 -15.45 8.29 -2.61
N ASN A 94 -15.97 9.31 -3.29
CA ASN A 94 -17.39 9.71 -3.23
C ASN A 94 -17.88 9.85 -1.78
N GLU A 95 -17.11 10.59 -0.98
CA GLU A 95 -17.39 10.84 0.44
C GLU A 95 -17.43 9.58 1.32
N GLU A 96 -16.99 8.42 0.84
CA GLU A 96 -16.97 7.18 1.60
C GLU A 96 -15.55 6.65 1.81
N LEU A 97 -15.30 6.05 2.97
CA LEU A 97 -14.03 5.38 3.24
C LEU A 97 -13.91 4.12 2.38
N VAL A 98 -12.80 4.02 1.65
CA VAL A 98 -12.47 2.86 0.84
C VAL A 98 -11.22 2.18 1.40
N PHE A 99 -11.39 0.91 1.74
CA PHE A 99 -10.37 0.05 2.34
C PHE A 99 -9.81 -0.87 1.28
N ALA A 100 -8.49 -0.98 1.23
CA ALA A 100 -7.80 -1.88 0.33
C ALA A 100 -6.62 -2.56 1.01
N SER A 101 -6.31 -3.77 0.57
CA SER A 101 -5.00 -4.36 0.75
C SER A 101 -4.09 -3.94 -0.41
N LYS A 102 -2.89 -4.52 -0.52
CA LYS A 102 -1.96 -4.27 -1.64
C LYS A 102 -2.61 -4.27 -3.03
N SER A 103 -3.56 -5.15 -3.31
CA SER A 103 -4.03 -5.40 -4.68
C SER A 103 -5.54 -5.58 -4.85
N THR A 104 -6.33 -5.34 -3.80
CA THR A 104 -7.78 -5.59 -3.83
C THR A 104 -8.50 -4.76 -2.76
N THR A 105 -9.74 -4.38 -3.03
CA THR A 105 -10.65 -3.65 -2.11
C THR A 105 -11.66 -4.56 -1.41
N GLU A 106 -11.43 -5.87 -1.48
CA GLU A 106 -12.31 -6.94 -1.02
C GLU A 106 -11.47 -8.14 -0.57
N GLY A 107 -12.06 -9.00 0.24
CA GLY A 107 -11.47 -10.23 0.75
C GLY A 107 -10.99 -10.11 2.20
N ILE A 108 -10.56 -11.24 2.76
CA ILE A 108 -10.34 -11.40 4.21
C ILE A 108 -9.42 -10.34 4.84
N HIS A 109 -8.32 -9.97 4.18
CA HIS A 109 -7.41 -8.93 4.69
C HIS A 109 -8.06 -7.53 4.70
N VAL A 110 -8.94 -7.24 3.74
CA VAL A 110 -9.68 -5.97 3.73
C VAL A 110 -10.73 -5.97 4.83
N ASP A 111 -11.42 -7.08 5.03
CA ASP A 111 -12.45 -7.22 6.07
C ASP A 111 -11.83 -7.15 7.48
N LEU A 112 -10.66 -7.75 7.66
CA LEU A 112 -9.89 -7.67 8.90
C LEU A 112 -9.40 -6.24 9.16
N PHE A 113 -8.85 -5.57 8.14
CA PHE A 113 -8.47 -4.17 8.27
C PHE A 113 -9.66 -3.27 8.64
N LYS A 114 -10.83 -3.44 8.00
CA LYS A 114 -12.07 -2.74 8.37
C LYS A 114 -12.46 -2.99 9.82
N LYS A 115 -12.45 -4.26 10.24
CA LYS A 115 -12.77 -4.66 11.62
C LYS A 115 -11.85 -3.97 12.63
N LEU A 116 -10.54 -3.90 12.36
CA LEU A 116 -9.57 -3.23 13.22
C LEU A 116 -9.76 -1.71 13.22
N PHE A 117 -9.93 -1.10 12.06
CA PHE A 117 -10.17 0.33 11.93
C PHE A 117 -11.43 0.77 12.69
N HIS A 118 -12.51 -0.01 12.64
CA HIS A 118 -13.74 0.29 13.35
C HIS A 118 -13.66 0.09 14.88
N ARG A 119 -12.55 -0.45 15.41
CA ARG A 119 -12.29 -0.44 16.87
C ARG A 119 -11.81 0.94 17.34
N LEU A 120 -11.36 1.81 16.44
CA LEU A 120 -10.96 3.18 16.77
C LEU A 120 -12.18 4.00 17.23
N PRO A 121 -12.01 5.00 18.10
CA PRO A 121 -13.09 5.92 18.45
C PRO A 121 -13.74 6.57 17.22
N GLU A 122 -15.07 6.71 17.21
CA GLU A 122 -15.81 7.24 16.05
C GLU A 122 -15.36 8.64 15.64
N ASN A 123 -15.01 9.49 16.62
CA ASN A 123 -14.47 10.83 16.34
C ASN A 123 -13.13 10.77 15.60
N LEU A 124 -12.25 9.82 15.96
CA LEU A 124 -10.98 9.61 15.27
C LEU A 124 -11.19 9.07 13.86
N GLN A 125 -12.16 8.16 13.67
CA GLN A 125 -12.51 7.68 12.33
C GLN A 125 -12.99 8.84 11.43
N ALA A 126 -13.80 9.75 11.96
CA ALA A 126 -14.27 10.94 11.25
C ALA A 126 -13.12 11.91 10.94
N GLU A 127 -12.22 12.19 11.90
CA GLU A 127 -11.04 13.03 11.69
C GLU A 127 -10.11 12.46 10.61
N ILE A 128 -9.90 11.14 10.59
CA ILE A 128 -9.12 10.46 9.56
C ILE A 128 -9.78 10.61 8.19
N LYS A 129 -11.09 10.38 8.09
CA LYS A 129 -11.85 10.55 6.85
C LYS A 129 -11.71 11.97 6.30
N ASP A 130 -11.90 12.96 7.16
CA ASP A 130 -11.77 14.38 6.81
C ASP A 130 -10.35 14.74 6.37
N LEU A 131 -9.33 14.22 7.06
CA LEU A 131 -7.92 14.42 6.70
C LEU A 131 -7.63 13.86 5.31
N LEU A 132 -8.10 12.65 5.01
CA LEU A 132 -7.88 12.00 3.71
C LEU A 132 -8.58 12.74 2.58
N ALA A 133 -9.84 13.14 2.79
CA ALA A 133 -10.63 13.88 1.81
C ALA A 133 -10.01 15.25 1.52
N ARG A 134 -9.66 16.01 2.56
CA ARG A 134 -9.13 17.38 2.44
C ARG A 134 -7.78 17.43 1.72
N ASN A 135 -6.93 16.42 1.94
CA ASN A 135 -5.59 16.39 1.37
C ASN A 135 -5.49 15.56 0.08
N ASN A 136 -6.59 14.96 -0.37
CA ASN A 136 -6.62 14.05 -1.52
C ASN A 136 -5.49 13.00 -1.45
N CYS A 137 -5.36 12.35 -0.30
CA CYS A 137 -4.26 11.43 -0.01
C CYS A 137 -4.76 10.07 0.46
N SER A 138 -3.83 9.10 0.51
CA SER A 138 -4.07 7.79 1.11
C SER A 138 -3.30 7.64 2.41
N MET A 139 -3.89 6.98 3.38
CA MET A 139 -3.19 6.53 4.59
C MET A 139 -2.77 5.08 4.40
N ILE A 140 -1.55 4.77 4.78
CA ILE A 140 -0.93 3.46 4.58
C ILE A 140 -0.67 2.85 5.94
N PHE A 141 -1.02 1.58 6.08
CA PHE A 141 -0.85 0.82 7.31
C PHE A 141 -0.10 -0.48 7.02
N GLU A 142 0.72 -0.92 7.95
CA GLU A 142 1.04 -2.33 8.08
C GLU A 142 0.07 -2.89 9.12
N VAL A 143 -0.86 -3.74 8.68
CA VAL A 143 -1.85 -4.34 9.58
C VAL A 143 -1.25 -5.62 10.16
N ILE A 144 -1.25 -5.71 11.48
CA ILE A 144 -0.78 -6.87 12.22
C ILE A 144 -2.00 -7.52 12.85
N SER A 145 -2.25 -8.79 12.53
CA SER A 145 -3.33 -9.52 13.18
C SER A 145 -2.95 -10.95 13.50
N GLN A 146 -3.46 -11.44 14.63
CA GLN A 146 -3.33 -12.83 15.02
C GLN A 146 -4.09 -13.79 14.10
N GLU A 147 -5.09 -13.30 13.36
CA GLU A 147 -5.81 -14.09 12.34
C GLU A 147 -4.97 -14.26 11.05
N ASP A 148 -3.92 -13.45 10.87
CA ASP A 148 -3.00 -13.48 9.73
C ASP A 148 -1.54 -13.54 10.21
N THR A 149 -1.16 -14.71 10.75
CA THR A 149 0.16 -14.92 11.36
C THR A 149 1.29 -14.84 10.35
N HIS A 150 2.24 -13.93 10.62
CA HIS A 150 3.48 -13.77 9.88
C HIS A 150 4.68 -14.33 10.68
N ILE A 151 5.90 -14.19 10.15
CA ILE A 151 7.13 -14.79 10.73
C ILE A 151 7.38 -14.26 12.16
N ILE A 152 7.13 -12.97 12.38
CA ILE A 152 7.24 -12.37 13.71
C ILE A 152 5.90 -12.58 14.42
N LYS A 153 5.96 -13.17 15.62
CA LYS A 153 4.79 -13.30 16.47
C LYS A 153 4.52 -11.98 17.18
N TYR A 154 3.30 -11.50 17.05
CA TYR A 154 2.79 -10.35 17.79
C TYR A 154 1.75 -10.80 18.80
N ASP A 155 1.82 -10.28 20.03
CA ASP A 155 0.95 -10.71 21.13
C ASP A 155 -0.43 -10.04 21.09
N GLN A 156 -0.62 -9.01 20.25
CA GLN A 156 -1.88 -8.29 20.05
C GLN A 156 -2.04 -7.87 18.58
N ASP A 157 -3.29 -7.60 18.18
CA ASP A 157 -3.57 -6.96 16.88
C ASP A 157 -3.12 -5.49 16.93
N HIS A 158 -2.52 -4.99 15.85
CA HIS A 158 -2.06 -3.61 15.70
C HIS A 158 -2.40 -3.02 14.33
#